data_AF-A0A4Q5V1J2-F1
#
_entry.id   AF-A0A4Q5V1J2-F1
#
_cell.length_a   1.000
_cell.length_b   1.000
_cell.length_c   1.000
_cell.angle_alpha   90.00
_cell.angle_beta   90.00
_cell.angle_gamma   90.00
#
_symmetry.space_group_name_H-M   'P 1'
#
loop_
_entity.id
_entity.type
_entity.pdbx_description
1 polymer ?
#
loop_
_entity_poly.entity_id
_entity_poly.type
_entity_poly.pdbx_seq_one_letter_code
_entity_poly.pdbx_strand_id
1 'polypeptide(L)'
;MAAVNTSTGTVQFEAAVKNFSFENKKVEEHFNAERWLNSEKFPKFSFSGKIDDLGKVKFKKDGTYKVSVTGNLTVKETTKPITVPATIIVSGGKISATTAFDVNLPQYGVMADGKKIATDAKVTVSADLN
;
A
#
# COMPACT_ATOMS: atom_id res chain seq x y z
N MET A 1 -8.04 1.44 5.50
CA MET A 1 -8.95 2.45 4.89
C MET A 1 -8.19 3.12 3.76
N ALA A 2 -8.82 3.45 2.65
CA ALA A 2 -8.18 4.13 1.53
C ALA A 2 -9.10 5.23 1.00
N ALA A 3 -8.51 6.34 0.57
CA ALA A 3 -9.21 7.51 0.06
C ALA A 3 -8.46 8.06 -1.16
N VAL A 4 -9.21 8.51 -2.17
CA VAL A 4 -8.69 9.18 -3.36
C VAL A 4 -9.51 10.43 -3.62
N ASN A 5 -8.84 11.57 -3.74
CA ASN A 5 -9.46 12.80 -4.20
C ASN A 5 -9.30 12.89 -5.73
N THR A 6 -10.39 12.74 -6.47
CA THR A 6 -10.38 12.71 -7.94
C THR A 6 -10.13 14.08 -8.58
N SER A 7 -10.29 15.18 -7.82
CA SER A 7 -10.01 16.55 -8.29
C SER A 7 -8.53 16.90 -8.17
N THR A 8 -7.88 16.49 -7.07
CA THR A 8 -6.48 16.81 -6.81
C THR A 8 -5.52 15.66 -7.17
N GLY A 9 -6.05 14.44 -7.32
CA GLY A 9 -5.26 13.22 -7.51
C GLY A 9 -4.60 12.71 -6.24
N THR A 10 -4.93 13.28 -5.07
CA THR A 10 -4.36 12.86 -3.78
C THR A 10 -4.85 11.47 -3.42
N VAL A 11 -3.94 10.61 -2.96
CA VAL A 11 -4.21 9.23 -2.53
C VAL A 11 -3.68 9.05 -1.13
N GLN A 12 -4.50 8.49 -0.24
CA GLN A 12 -4.08 8.13 1.11
C GLN A 12 -4.62 6.75 1.45
N PHE A 13 -3.79 5.92 2.09
CA PHE A 13 -4.27 4.67 2.66
C PHE A 13 -3.60 4.34 3.97
N GLU A 14 -4.31 3.56 4.77
CA GLU A 14 -3.83 2.91 5.98
C GLU A 14 -4.13 1.42 5.90
N ALA A 15 -3.09 0.60 6.04
CA ALA A 15 -3.19 -0.86 6.07
C ALA A 15 -2.88 -1.34 7.48
N ALA A 16 -3.86 -1.93 8.17
CA ALA A 16 -3.62 -2.51 9.49
C ALA A 16 -2.72 -3.74 9.36
N VAL A 17 -1.64 -3.78 10.13
CA VAL A 17 -0.66 -4.87 10.14
C VAL A 17 -1.32 -6.21 10.48
N LYS A 18 -2.35 -6.20 11.33
CA LYS A 18 -3.14 -7.38 11.71
C LYS A 18 -4.11 -7.88 10.62
N ASN A 19 -4.33 -7.11 9.55
CA ASN A 19 -5.21 -7.53 8.45
C ASN A 19 -4.45 -8.22 7.31
N PHE A 20 -3.12 -8.34 7.42
CA PHE A 20 -2.33 -9.10 6.45
C PHE A 20 -2.62 -10.60 6.65
N SER A 21 -2.82 -11.29 5.53
CA SER A 21 -3.06 -12.74 5.52
C SER A 21 -1.75 -13.48 5.26
N PHE A 22 -1.49 -14.53 6.02
CA PHE A 22 -0.29 -15.35 5.89
C PHE A 22 -0.68 -16.82 5.74
N GLU A 23 -0.04 -17.53 4.81
CA GLU A 23 -0.23 -18.97 4.64
C GLU A 23 0.33 -19.77 5.83
N ASN A 24 1.29 -19.19 6.57
CA ASN A 24 1.95 -19.83 7.70
C ASN A 24 1.86 -18.96 8.96
N LYS A 25 1.20 -19.48 9.99
CA LYS A 25 1.01 -18.81 11.28
C LYS A 25 2.32 -18.38 11.95
N LYS A 26 3.42 -19.14 11.79
CA LYS A 26 4.73 -18.75 12.34
C LYS A 26 5.31 -17.53 11.63
N VAL A 27 5.00 -17.35 10.34
CA VAL A 27 5.41 -16.15 9.58
C VAL A 27 4.62 -14.95 10.08
N GLU A 28 3.32 -15.12 10.32
CA GLU A 28 2.48 -14.09 10.95
C GLU A 28 3.00 -13.70 12.34
N GLU A 29 3.31 -14.66 13.21
CA GLU A 29 3.85 -14.40 14.55
C GLU A 29 5.17 -13.62 14.49
N HIS A 30 6.11 -14.03 13.62
CA HIS A 30 7.36 -13.29 13.44
C HIS A 30 7.13 -11.89 12.87
N PHE A 31 6.27 -11.75 11.86
CA PHE A 31 5.96 -10.47 11.22
C PHE A 31 5.43 -9.45 12.24
N ASN A 32 4.56 -9.91 13.15
CA ASN A 32 3.94 -9.07 14.17
C ASN A 32 4.83 -8.78 15.40
N ALA A 33 5.88 -9.58 15.64
CA ALA A 33 6.73 -9.50 16.82
C ALA A 33 7.60 -8.23 16.88
N GLU A 34 8.12 -7.91 18.09
CA GLU A 34 8.89 -6.69 18.37
C GLU A 34 10.11 -6.51 17.47
N ARG A 35 10.83 -7.60 17.17
CA ARG A 35 12.04 -7.58 16.32
C ARG A 35 11.74 -7.27 14.86
N TRP A 36 10.47 -7.36 14.45
CA TRP A 36 10.01 -7.07 13.10
C TRP A 36 9.17 -5.80 13.10
N LEU A 37 7.85 -5.90 12.89
CA LEU A 37 6.99 -4.72 12.81
C LEU A 37 6.60 -4.17 14.17
N ASN A 38 6.69 -4.96 15.24
CA ASN A 38 6.12 -4.61 16.53
C ASN A 38 4.68 -4.10 16.35
N SER A 39 3.81 -4.98 15.84
CA SER A 39 2.43 -4.62 15.44
C SER A 39 1.59 -4.05 16.58
N GLU A 40 1.96 -4.30 17.84
CA GLU A 40 1.32 -3.68 19.00
C GLU A 40 1.67 -2.19 19.11
N LYS A 41 2.94 -1.82 18.85
CA LYS A 41 3.38 -0.42 18.83
C LYS A 41 3.05 0.29 17.51
N PHE A 42 3.15 -0.43 16.39
CA PHE A 42 2.95 0.09 15.04
C PHE A 42 1.85 -0.71 14.32
N PRO A 43 0.58 -0.46 14.64
CA PRO A 43 -0.54 -1.31 14.19
C PRO A 43 -0.90 -1.12 12.72
N LYS A 44 -0.31 -0.14 12.03
CA LYS A 44 -0.65 0.19 10.64
C LYS A 44 0.54 0.69 9.84
N PHE A 45 0.49 0.44 8.54
CA PHE A 45 1.27 1.16 7.54
C PHE A 45 0.43 2.31 7.02
N SER A 46 1.05 3.45 6.74
CA SER A 46 0.38 4.60 6.15
C SER A 46 1.08 5.06 4.89
N PHE A 47 0.29 5.52 3.93
CA PHE A 47 0.78 6.09 2.70
C PHE A 47 0.03 7.37 2.37
N SER A 48 0.76 8.37 1.89
CA SER A 48 0.19 9.60 1.34
C SER A 48 0.94 10.00 0.09
N GLY A 49 0.23 10.15 -1.01
CA GLY A 49 0.82 10.42 -2.31
C GLY A 49 -0.15 11.07 -3.28
N LYS A 50 0.25 11.10 -4.55
CA LYS A 50 -0.50 11.70 -5.64
C LYS A 50 -0.35 10.87 -6.92
N ILE A 51 -1.42 10.81 -7.70
CA ILE A 51 -1.40 10.27 -9.06
C ILE A 51 -0.57 11.22 -9.94
N ASP A 52 0.50 10.70 -10.56
CA ASP A 52 1.46 11.52 -11.30
C ASP A 52 0.82 12.19 -12.54
N ASP A 53 -0.01 11.44 -13.28
CA ASP A 53 -0.66 11.90 -14.52
C ASP A 53 -2.20 11.87 -14.41
N LEU A 54 -2.78 12.64 -13.48
CA LEU A 54 -4.23 12.64 -13.24
C LEU A 54 -5.07 12.90 -14.51
N GLY A 55 -4.58 13.73 -15.44
CA GLY A 55 -5.29 14.07 -16.68
C GLY A 55 -5.55 12.90 -17.64
N LYS A 56 -4.80 11.79 -17.48
CA LYS A 56 -5.01 10.53 -18.22
C LYS A 56 -6.24 9.77 -17.72
N VAL A 57 -6.67 10.01 -16.48
CA VAL A 57 -7.83 9.33 -15.88
C VAL A 57 -9.11 10.08 -16.24
N LYS A 58 -10.04 9.42 -16.93
CA LYS A 58 -11.35 10.00 -17.25
C LYS A 58 -12.41 9.44 -16.30
N PHE A 59 -12.55 10.03 -15.12
CA PHE A 59 -13.49 9.58 -14.08
C PHE A 59 -14.98 9.58 -14.48
N LYS A 60 -15.34 10.23 -15.60
CA LYS A 60 -16.71 10.25 -16.15
C LYS A 60 -16.93 9.28 -17.31
N LYS A 61 -15.90 8.52 -17.69
CA LYS A 61 -15.96 7.60 -18.81
C LYS A 61 -15.55 6.22 -18.30
N ASP A 62 -16.38 5.24 -18.61
CA ASP A 62 -16.06 3.86 -18.28
C ASP A 62 -14.76 3.43 -18.98
N GLY A 63 -13.91 2.74 -18.23
CA GLY A 63 -12.58 2.38 -18.69
C GLY A 63 -11.65 1.94 -17.58
N THR A 64 -10.50 1.40 -18.00
CA THR A 64 -9.39 1.03 -17.12
C THR A 64 -8.21 1.95 -17.39
N TYR A 65 -7.75 2.65 -16.37
CA TYR A 65 -6.69 3.64 -16.43
C TYR A 65 -5.51 3.18 -15.59
N LYS A 66 -4.40 2.82 -16.24
CA LYS A 66 -3.15 2.52 -15.56
C LYS A 66 -2.40 3.82 -15.30
N VAL A 67 -2.02 4.06 -14.05
CA VAL A 67 -1.32 5.27 -13.61
C VAL A 67 -0.17 4.91 -12.69
N SER A 68 0.75 5.85 -12.49
CA SER A 68 1.73 5.81 -11.41
C SER A 68 1.26 6.71 -10.26
N VAL A 69 1.52 6.27 -9.04
CA VAL A 69 1.27 7.03 -7.81
C VAL A 69 2.59 7.19 -7.09
N THR A 70 3.02 8.42 -6.90
CA THR A 70 4.22 8.74 -6.13
C THR A 70 3.82 9.32 -4.78
N GLY A 71 4.46 8.85 -3.71
CA GLY A 71 4.13 9.28 -2.36
C GLY A 71 5.09 8.76 -1.32
N ASN A 72 4.77 9.04 -0.07
CA ASN A 72 5.54 8.59 1.08
C ASN A 72 4.86 7.40 1.73
N LEU A 73 5.57 6.28 1.85
CA LEU A 73 5.17 5.11 2.65
C LEU A 73 5.87 5.17 3.99
N THR A 74 5.09 5.05 5.07
CA THR A 74 5.58 4.94 6.42
C THR A 74 5.35 3.52 6.94
N VAL A 75 6.44 2.87 7.35
CA VAL A 75 6.45 1.56 8.01
C VAL A 75 7.23 1.72 9.31
N LYS A 76 6.58 1.42 10.44
CA LYS A 76 7.07 1.75 11.79
C LYS A 76 7.35 3.25 11.92
N GLU A 77 8.61 3.61 12.10
CA GLU A 77 9.09 5.00 12.27
C GLU A 77 9.78 5.51 11.00
N THR A 78 9.98 4.64 10.00
CA THR A 78 10.69 4.99 8.77
C THR A 78 9.70 5.40 7.69
N THR A 79 9.91 6.59 7.13
CA THR A 79 9.15 7.09 5.98
C THR A 79 10.06 7.15 4.75
N LYS A 80 9.60 6.63 3.62
CA LYS A 80 10.34 6.68 2.36
C LYS A 80 9.45 7.06 1.17
N PRO A 81 9.99 7.80 0.21
CA PRO A 81 9.32 8.01 -1.06
C PRO A 81 9.31 6.71 -1.86
N ILE A 82 8.14 6.34 -2.39
CA ILE A 82 7.95 5.24 -3.32
C ILE A 82 7.09 5.69 -4.49
N THR A 83 7.28 5.05 -5.64
CA THR A 83 6.40 5.16 -6.80
C THR A 83 5.87 3.78 -7.12
N VAL A 84 4.54 3.65 -7.16
CA VAL A 84 3.86 2.38 -7.37
C VAL A 84 2.89 2.46 -8.54
N PRO A 85 2.76 1.40 -9.35
CA PRO A 85 1.73 1.33 -10.37
C PRO A 85 0.36 1.14 -9.72
N ALA A 86 -0.65 1.83 -10.23
CA ALA A 86 -2.04 1.67 -9.82
C ALA A 86 -2.95 1.54 -11.05
N THR A 87 -4.06 0.85 -10.87
CA THR A 87 -5.11 0.69 -11.87
C THR A 87 -6.40 1.29 -11.31
N ILE A 88 -6.95 2.27 -12.03
CA ILE A 88 -8.24 2.87 -11.72
C ILE A 88 -9.26 2.34 -12.72
N ILE A 89 -10.35 1.78 -12.23
CA ILE A 89 -11.46 1.26 -13.02
C ILE A 89 -12.65 2.18 -12.80
N VAL A 90 -13.20 2.70 -13.89
CA VAL A 90 -14.48 3.43 -13.91
C VAL A 90 -15.49 2.53 -14.60
N SER A 91 -16.59 2.22 -13.92
CA SER A 91 -17.64 1.38 -14.50
C SER A 91 -19.00 1.76 -13.93
N GLY A 92 -19.93 2.16 -14.81
CA GLY A 92 -21.28 2.54 -14.41
C GLY A 92 -21.31 3.68 -13.39
N GLY A 93 -20.37 4.63 -13.49
CA GLY A 93 -20.21 5.74 -12.55
C GLY A 93 -19.55 5.39 -11.21
N LYS A 94 -19.18 4.13 -10.98
CA LYS A 94 -18.38 3.70 -9.82
C LYS A 94 -16.91 3.76 -10.15
N ILE A 95 -16.09 4.17 -9.19
CA ILE A 95 -14.64 4.27 -9.35
C ILE A 95 -14.00 3.33 -8.35
N SER A 96 -13.15 2.41 -8.81
CA SER A 96 -12.34 1.54 -7.97
C SER A 96 -10.87 1.72 -8.31
N ALA A 97 -9.99 1.65 -7.32
CA ALA A 97 -8.56 1.75 -7.49
C ALA A 97 -7.86 0.55 -6.85
N THR A 98 -6.93 -0.06 -7.59
CA THR A 98 -6.11 -1.18 -7.11
C THR A 98 -4.64 -0.91 -7.35
N THR A 99 -3.80 -1.34 -6.42
CA THR A 99 -2.34 -1.33 -6.58
C THR A 99 -1.76 -2.55 -5.89
N ALA A 100 -0.67 -3.07 -6.45
CA ALA A 100 0.13 -4.10 -5.84
C ALA A 100 1.61 -3.73 -5.99
N PHE A 101 2.34 -3.81 -4.90
CA PHE A 101 3.77 -3.47 -4.86
C PHE A 101 4.46 -4.25 -3.76
N ASP A 102 5.77 -4.48 -3.94
CA ASP A 102 6.61 -5.15 -2.96
C ASP A 102 7.28 -4.12 -2.06
N VAL A 103 7.23 -4.36 -0.74
CA VAL A 103 7.90 -3.54 0.26
C VAL A 103 9.10 -4.29 0.78
N ASN A 104 10.30 -3.75 0.51
CA ASN A 104 11.52 -4.28 1.10
C ASN A 104 11.60 -3.89 2.58
N LEU A 105 11.20 -4.80 3.46
CA LEU A 105 11.14 -4.60 4.90
C LEU A 105 12.50 -4.19 5.53
N PRO A 106 13.66 -4.74 5.12
CA PRO A 106 14.97 -4.29 5.60
C PRO A 106 15.25 -2.81 5.42
N GLN A 107 14.77 -2.19 4.33
CA GLN A 107 14.93 -0.75 4.12
C GLN A 107 14.22 0.10 5.19
N TYR A 108 13.21 -0.45 5.87
CA TYR A 108 12.46 0.20 6.95
C TYR A 108 12.93 -0.24 8.36
N GLY A 109 14.11 -0.86 8.46
CA GLY A 109 14.68 -1.32 9.74
C GLY A 109 14.02 -2.58 10.29
N VAL A 110 13.35 -3.36 9.44
CA VAL A 110 12.77 -4.67 9.78
C VAL A 110 13.73 -5.74 9.28
N MET A 111 14.51 -6.32 10.20
CA MET A 111 15.57 -7.26 9.86
C MET A 111 15.28 -8.67 10.39
N ALA A 112 15.55 -9.67 9.56
CA ALA A 112 15.65 -11.06 10.00
C ALA A 112 17.11 -11.37 10.37
N ASP A 113 17.35 -12.03 11.50
CA ASP A 113 18.67 -12.49 11.97
C ASP A 113 19.41 -13.40 10.96
N GLY A 114 19.96 -12.84 9.87
CA GLY A 114 20.88 -13.50 8.95
C GLY A 114 20.33 -14.66 8.11
N LYS A 115 19.02 -14.95 8.15
CA LYS A 115 18.39 -16.04 7.38
C LYS A 115 17.54 -15.50 6.23
N LYS A 116 17.51 -16.24 5.12
CA LYS A 116 16.62 -16.02 3.95
C LYS A 116 15.17 -16.25 4.34
N ILE A 117 14.57 -15.28 5.00
CA ILE A 117 13.12 -15.15 5.14
C ILE A 117 12.73 -14.08 4.13
N ALA A 118 11.64 -14.26 3.39
CA ALA A 118 11.23 -13.33 2.35
C ALA A 118 11.26 -11.89 2.90
N THR A 119 12.22 -11.09 2.41
CA THR A 119 12.46 -9.71 2.87
C THR A 119 11.48 -8.72 2.24
N ASP A 120 10.74 -9.18 1.25
CA ASP A 120 9.78 -8.40 0.48
C ASP A 120 8.36 -8.81 0.89
N ALA A 121 7.61 -7.85 1.42
CA ALA A 121 6.19 -8.02 1.71
C ALA A 121 5.38 -7.53 0.52
N LYS A 122 4.63 -8.42 -0.14
CA LYS A 122 3.70 -8.05 -1.20
C LYS A 122 2.49 -7.37 -0.58
N VAL A 123 2.31 -6.08 -0.88
CA VAL A 123 1.17 -5.29 -0.42
C VAL A 123 0.21 -5.15 -1.59
N THR A 124 -1.06 -5.51 -1.37
CA THR A 124 -2.15 -5.22 -2.31
C THR A 124 -3.15 -4.31 -1.64
N VAL A 125 -3.44 -3.17 -2.26
CA VAL A 125 -4.42 -2.19 -1.77
C VAL A 125 -5.54 -2.09 -2.81
N SER A 126 -6.78 -2.19 -2.34
CA SER A 126 -7.98 -1.97 -3.15
C SER A 126 -8.86 -0.94 -2.44
N ALA A 127 -9.43 -0.02 -3.20
CA ALA A 127 -10.28 1.05 -2.70
C ALA A 127 -11.47 1.26 -3.64
N ASP A 128 -12.68 1.26 -3.09
CA ASP A 128 -13.90 1.66 -3.80
C ASP A 128 -14.25 3.09 -3.39
N LEU A 129 -14.35 3.95 -4.40
CA LEU A 129 -14.62 5.38 -4.27
C LEU A 129 -16.09 5.55 -4.67
N ASN A 130 -16.95 5.43 -3.67
CA ASN A 130 -18.39 5.53 -3.80
C ASN A 130 -18.88 6.97 -3.64
#